data_AF-A0A139IA42-F1
#
_entry.id   AF-A0A139IA42-F1
#
_cell.length_a   1.000
_cell.length_b   1.000
_cell.length_c   1.000
_cell.angle_alpha   90.00
_cell.angle_beta   90.00
_cell.angle_gamma   90.00
#
_symmetry.space_group_name_H-M   'P 1'
#
loop_
_entity.id
_entity.type
_entity.pdbx_description
1 polymer ?
#
loop_
_entity_poly.entity_id
_entity_poly.type
_entity_poly.pdbx_seq_one_letter_code
_entity_poly.pdbx_strand_id
1 'polypeptide(L)'
;MARPSMLVIEHKLGFRPSQVMHLSDLSKHPLWLGLLGDIEPILQRYANMTHAQLRDSTEFASDVGVLAAHQGPRIWSDDLGQRDQLLTRAARNTHNGHYPEDLYWSNSEHQEIIIALLRELVMEKVINFRAQEKRWWNKQVDIFIGTPIGDARHERESSNPISNGSEAREARDSVNEGRRDTPNQS
;
A
#
# COMPACT_ATOMS: atom_id res chain seq x y z
N MET A 1 -2.72 21.40 1.91
CA MET A 1 -3.62 20.30 1.52
C MET A 1 -2.96 18.97 1.88
N ALA A 2 -3.71 17.99 2.35
CA ALA A 2 -3.17 16.66 2.69
C ALA A 2 -2.80 15.89 1.42
N ARG A 3 -1.70 15.13 1.47
CA ARG A 3 -1.23 14.26 0.38
C ARG A 3 -2.29 13.19 0.08
N PRO A 4 -2.80 13.06 -1.16
CA PRO A 4 -3.74 12.01 -1.50
C PRO A 4 -3.07 10.64 -1.35
N SER A 5 -3.80 9.64 -0.86
CA SER A 5 -3.25 8.28 -0.81
C SER A 5 -3.11 7.70 -2.21
N MET A 6 -2.16 6.78 -2.39
CA MET A 6 -1.95 6.06 -3.67
C MET A 6 -3.27 5.45 -4.19
N LEU A 7 -4.06 4.86 -3.30
CA LEU A 7 -5.38 4.31 -3.63
C LEU A 7 -6.35 5.35 -4.19
N VAL A 8 -6.35 6.57 -3.64
CA VAL A 8 -7.21 7.65 -4.12
C VAL A 8 -6.77 8.11 -5.52
N ILE A 9 -5.47 8.15 -5.80
CA ILE A 9 -4.95 8.52 -7.13
C ILE A 9 -5.30 7.43 -8.15
N GLU A 10 -5.11 6.16 -7.79
CA GLU A 10 -5.45 5.02 -8.64
C GLU A 10 -6.94 5.01 -9.01
N HIS A 11 -7.83 5.27 -8.04
CA HIS A 11 -9.27 5.40 -8.32
C HIS A 11 -9.61 6.57 -9.23
N LYS A 12 -8.95 7.73 -9.05
CA LYS A 12 -9.15 8.89 -9.92
C LYS A 12 -8.68 8.64 -11.35
N LEU A 13 -7.67 7.79 -11.54
CA LEU A 13 -7.23 7.29 -12.84
C LEU A 13 -8.17 6.21 -13.42
N GLY A 14 -9.19 5.80 -12.65
CA GLY A 14 -10.16 4.80 -13.04
C GLY A 14 -9.71 3.37 -12.78
N PHE A 15 -8.54 3.12 -12.19
CA PHE A 15 -8.11 1.74 -11.90
C PHE A 15 -9.09 1.05 -10.96
N ARG A 16 -9.41 -0.20 -11.27
CA ARG A 16 -10.38 -0.99 -10.50
C ARG A 16 -9.96 -1.11 -9.03
N PRO A 17 -10.90 -0.96 -8.07
CA PRO A 17 -10.60 -1.18 -6.68
C PRO A 17 -10.27 -2.66 -6.49
N SER A 18 -9.29 -2.94 -5.64
CA SER A 18 -8.84 -4.29 -5.26
C SER A 18 -9.90 -5.17 -4.58
N GLN A 19 -11.14 -4.67 -4.43
CA GLN A 19 -12.27 -5.38 -3.84
C GLN A 19 -13.14 -6.07 -4.89
N VAL A 20 -13.19 -5.56 -6.13
CA VAL A 20 -14.03 -6.12 -7.21
C VAL A 20 -13.18 -6.99 -8.15
N MET A 21 -11.89 -6.71 -8.25
CA MET A 21 -10.89 -7.65 -8.75
C MET A 21 -10.16 -8.23 -7.55
N HIS A 22 -9.90 -9.54 -7.52
CA HIS A 22 -8.85 -10.02 -6.63
C HIS A 22 -7.59 -9.19 -6.95
N LEU A 23 -6.85 -8.71 -5.94
CA LEU A 23 -5.56 -8.01 -6.13
C LEU A 23 -4.61 -8.74 -7.12
N SER A 24 -4.81 -10.05 -7.28
CA SER A 24 -4.13 -10.90 -8.24
C SER A 24 -4.40 -10.58 -9.72
N ASP A 25 -5.48 -9.89 -10.07
CA ASP A 25 -5.91 -9.77 -11.47
C ASP A 25 -5.36 -8.48 -12.10
N LEU A 26 -5.45 -7.35 -11.39
CA LEU A 26 -4.80 -6.11 -11.80
C LEU A 26 -3.27 -6.29 -11.88
N SER A 27 -2.68 -6.93 -10.86
CA SER A 27 -1.23 -7.20 -10.81
C SER A 27 -0.74 -8.11 -11.93
N LYS A 28 -1.63 -8.84 -12.61
CA LYS A 28 -1.30 -9.71 -13.76
C LYS A 28 -1.69 -9.08 -15.10
N HIS A 29 -2.36 -7.93 -15.11
CA HIS A 29 -2.82 -7.31 -16.35
C HIS A 29 -1.62 -6.77 -17.15
N PRO A 30 -1.42 -7.16 -18.43
CA PRO A 30 -0.23 -6.77 -19.21
C PRO A 30 -0.01 -5.25 -19.31
N LEU A 31 -1.09 -4.48 -19.49
CA LEU A 31 -0.99 -3.01 -19.54
C LEU A 31 -0.60 -2.39 -18.19
N TRP A 32 -1.03 -2.99 -17.07
CA TRP A 32 -0.64 -2.53 -15.74
C TRP A 32 0.83 -2.85 -15.46
N LEU A 33 1.27 -4.06 -15.79
CA LEU A 33 2.68 -4.45 -15.69
C LEU A 33 3.57 -3.61 -16.60
N GLY A 34 3.12 -3.30 -17.82
CA GLY A 34 3.81 -2.40 -18.74
C GLY A 34 3.95 -0.99 -18.17
N LEU A 35 2.88 -0.43 -17.59
CA LEU A 35 2.93 0.86 -16.90
C LEU A 35 3.94 0.85 -15.74
N LEU A 36 3.92 -0.19 -14.90
CA LEU A 36 4.86 -0.30 -13.78
C LEU A 36 6.32 -0.43 -14.26
N GLY A 37 6.56 -1.20 -15.33
CA GLY A 37 7.87 -1.34 -15.94
C GLY A 37 8.39 -0.02 -16.52
N ASP A 38 7.53 0.78 -17.16
CA ASP A 38 7.92 2.09 -17.67
C ASP A 38 8.11 3.14 -16.56
N ILE A 39 7.45 2.96 -15.41
CA ILE A 39 7.65 3.80 -14.22
C ILE A 39 8.99 3.51 -13.54
N GLU A 40 9.47 2.26 -13.53
CA GLU A 40 10.67 1.84 -12.79
C GLU A 40 11.93 2.67 -13.09
N PRO A 41 12.30 2.96 -14.35
CA PRO A 41 13.44 3.84 -14.66
C PRO A 41 13.29 5.25 -14.07
N ILE A 42 12.07 5.78 -14.05
CA ILE A 42 11.76 7.09 -13.45
C ILE A 42 11.97 7.02 -11.93
N LEU A 43 11.54 5.94 -11.28
CA LEU A 43 11.76 5.74 -9.85
C LEU A 43 13.24 5.77 -9.49
N GLN A 44 14.06 5.02 -10.23
CA GLN A 44 15.50 4.92 -9.99
C GLN A 44 16.19 6.27 -10.21
N ARG A 45 15.83 7.00 -11.28
CA ARG A 45 16.39 8.32 -11.61
C ARG A 45 16.13 9.35 -10.51
N TYR A 46 14.95 9.32 -9.89
CA TYR A 46 14.51 10.35 -8.96
C TYR A 46 14.45 9.92 -7.48
N ALA A 47 14.93 8.71 -7.14
CA ALA A 47 14.85 8.12 -5.79
C ALA A 47 15.39 9.02 -4.65
N ASN A 48 16.36 9.88 -4.96
CA ASN A 48 16.99 10.78 -3.99
C ASN A 48 16.25 12.13 -3.80
N MET A 49 15.24 12.42 -4.62
CA MET A 49 14.48 13.67 -4.51
C MET A 49 13.41 13.60 -3.42
N THR A 50 13.17 14.75 -2.77
CA THR A 50 12.05 14.95 -1.85
C THR A 50 10.76 15.22 -2.62
N HIS A 51 9.62 15.09 -1.96
CA HIS A 51 8.32 15.43 -2.55
C HIS A 51 8.27 16.86 -3.11
N ALA A 52 8.84 17.85 -2.41
CA ALA A 52 8.86 19.23 -2.89
C ALA A 52 9.71 19.37 -4.17
N GLN A 53 10.88 18.72 -4.21
CA GLN A 53 11.75 18.72 -5.39
C GLN A 53 11.08 18.06 -6.60
N LEU A 54 10.37 16.94 -6.42
CA LEU A 54 9.63 16.29 -7.51
C LEU A 54 8.50 17.16 -8.05
N ARG A 55 7.75 17.81 -7.14
CA ARG A 55 6.64 18.72 -7.48
C ARG A 55 7.11 19.94 -8.28
N ASP A 56 8.32 20.42 -8.01
CA ASP A 56 8.85 21.62 -8.66
C ASP A 56 9.80 21.29 -9.83
N SER A 57 10.09 20.01 -10.07
CA SER A 57 10.96 19.54 -11.16
C SER A 57 10.25 19.48 -12.52
N THR A 58 10.74 20.27 -13.48
CA THR A 58 10.29 20.26 -14.88
C THR A 58 10.72 19.00 -15.62
N GLU A 59 11.92 18.48 -15.32
CA GLU A 59 12.45 17.26 -15.92
C GLU A 59 11.59 16.05 -15.53
N PHE A 60 11.23 15.95 -14.23
CA PHE A 60 10.31 14.92 -13.74
C PHE A 60 8.94 15.02 -14.41
N ALA A 61 8.39 16.24 -14.54
CA ALA A 61 7.13 16.46 -15.24
C ALA A 61 7.21 16.03 -16.72
N SER A 62 8.34 16.29 -17.39
CA SER A 62 8.59 15.88 -18.78
C SER A 62 8.65 14.37 -18.92
N ASP A 63 9.39 13.67 -18.06
CA ASP A 63 9.50 12.21 -18.07
C ASP A 63 8.12 11.55 -17.86
N VAL A 64 7.32 12.07 -16.94
CA VAL A 64 5.92 11.62 -16.75
C VAL A 64 5.06 11.93 -17.97
N GLY A 65 5.27 13.08 -18.63
CA GLY A 65 4.57 13.42 -19.87
C GLY A 65 4.87 12.42 -20.99
N VAL A 66 6.12 11.98 -21.13
CA VAL A 66 6.53 10.94 -22.09
C VAL A 66 5.90 9.59 -21.74
N LEU A 67 5.92 9.21 -20.45
CA LEU A 67 5.24 8.02 -19.95
C LEU A 67 3.76 8.04 -20.32
N ALA A 68 3.07 9.15 -20.07
CA ALA A 68 1.66 9.33 -20.39
C ALA A 68 1.40 9.25 -21.90
N ALA A 69 2.24 9.88 -22.74
CA ALA A 69 2.10 9.79 -24.19
C ALA A 69 2.26 8.37 -24.72
N HIS A 70 3.10 7.54 -24.08
CA HIS A 70 3.30 6.15 -24.47
C HIS A 70 2.19 5.22 -23.97
N GLN A 71 1.83 5.31 -22.69
CA GLN A 71 0.87 4.41 -22.03
C GLN A 71 -0.58 4.86 -22.17
N GLY A 72 -0.78 6.17 -22.29
CA GLY A 72 -2.07 6.85 -22.34
C GLY A 72 -3.05 6.26 -23.37
N PRO A 73 -2.66 6.22 -24.66
CA PRO A 73 -3.48 5.66 -25.73
C PRO A 73 -3.83 4.18 -25.56
N ARG A 74 -3.09 3.44 -24.73
CA ARG A 74 -3.30 2.00 -24.49
C ARG A 74 -4.25 1.76 -23.33
N ILE A 75 -4.09 2.52 -22.25
CA ILE A 75 -4.84 2.34 -20.99
C ILE A 75 -6.18 3.07 -21.02
N TRP A 76 -6.19 4.34 -21.45
CA TRP A 76 -7.40 5.16 -21.55
C TRP A 76 -7.87 5.27 -23.01
N SER A 77 -7.80 4.16 -23.75
CA SER A 77 -8.22 4.11 -25.15
C SER A 77 -9.74 4.27 -25.30
N ASP A 78 -10.20 4.56 -26.52
CA ASP A 78 -11.63 4.50 -26.87
C ASP A 78 -12.13 3.05 -27.05
N ASP A 79 -11.23 2.05 -27.03
CA ASP A 79 -11.58 0.63 -27.08
C ASP A 79 -12.09 0.17 -25.71
N LEU A 80 -13.42 0.18 -25.59
CA LEU A 80 -14.14 -0.23 -24.40
C LEU A 80 -13.82 -1.67 -23.96
N GLY A 81 -13.51 -2.58 -24.89
CA GLY A 81 -13.26 -3.98 -24.58
C GLY A 81 -11.98 -4.19 -23.78
N GLN A 82 -10.90 -3.47 -24.15
CA GLN A 82 -9.64 -3.50 -23.41
C GLN A 82 -9.71 -2.62 -22.17
N ARG A 83 -10.32 -1.44 -22.29
CA ARG A 83 -10.40 -0.50 -21.18
C ARG A 83 -11.18 -1.05 -20.00
N ASP A 84 -12.30 -1.70 -20.26
CA ASP A 84 -13.12 -2.28 -19.21
C ASP A 84 -12.40 -3.41 -18.47
N GLN A 85 -11.39 -4.05 -19.04
CA GLN A 85 -10.60 -5.06 -18.33
C GLN A 85 -9.72 -4.46 -17.23
N LEU A 86 -9.41 -3.17 -17.30
CA LEU A 86 -8.44 -2.51 -16.43
C LEU A 86 -9.06 -1.38 -15.60
N LEU A 87 -9.96 -0.62 -16.21
CA LEU A 87 -10.58 0.55 -15.62
C LEU A 87 -12.04 0.28 -15.22
N THR A 88 -12.48 0.99 -14.19
CA THR A 88 -13.87 1.09 -13.76
C THR A 88 -14.50 2.27 -14.47
N ARG A 89 -15.61 2.04 -15.17
CA ARG A 89 -16.38 3.15 -15.74
C ARG A 89 -17.00 4.00 -14.64
N ALA A 90 -16.94 5.32 -14.80
CA ALA A 90 -17.70 6.23 -13.97
C ALA A 90 -19.20 6.12 -14.32
N ALA A 91 -19.94 5.27 -13.60
CA ALA A 91 -21.40 5.28 -13.67
C ALA A 91 -21.95 6.31 -12.66
N ARG A 92 -22.97 7.09 -13.05
CA ARG A 92 -23.67 8.01 -12.15
C ARG A 92 -24.03 7.30 -10.85
N ASN A 93 -23.56 7.82 -9.72
CA ASN A 93 -23.76 7.29 -8.36
C ASN A 93 -23.02 6.00 -7.99
N THR A 94 -22.04 5.55 -8.77
CA THR A 94 -21.16 4.45 -8.34
C THR A 94 -20.06 4.96 -7.40
N HIS A 95 -19.71 4.14 -6.40
CA HIS A 95 -18.57 4.37 -5.50
C HIS A 95 -18.56 5.71 -4.74
N ASN A 96 -19.72 6.22 -4.30
CA ASN A 96 -19.82 7.42 -3.43
C ASN A 96 -19.11 8.69 -3.95
N GLY A 97 -18.98 8.85 -5.28
CA GLY A 97 -18.29 10.02 -5.87
C GLY A 97 -16.76 9.92 -5.87
N HIS A 98 -16.19 8.75 -5.59
CA HIS A 98 -14.74 8.52 -5.69
C HIS A 98 -14.23 8.33 -7.13
N TYR A 99 -15.13 8.09 -8.09
CA TYR A 99 -14.84 7.98 -9.51
C TYR A 99 -15.51 9.16 -10.22
N PRO A 100 -14.83 10.30 -10.35
CA PRO A 100 -15.48 11.54 -10.75
C PRO A 100 -15.85 11.56 -12.24
N GLU A 101 -15.06 10.91 -13.10
CA GLU A 101 -15.23 10.97 -14.56
C GLU A 101 -14.57 9.79 -15.27
N ASP A 102 -15.12 9.40 -16.41
CA ASP A 102 -14.57 8.37 -17.28
C ASP A 102 -13.55 9.03 -18.22
N LEU A 103 -12.26 8.72 -18.07
CA LEU A 103 -11.18 9.40 -18.78
C LEU A 103 -10.85 8.71 -20.11
N TYR A 104 -10.57 9.52 -21.14
CA TYR A 104 -10.30 9.06 -22.51
C TYR A 104 -9.10 9.81 -23.07
N TRP A 105 -8.13 9.10 -23.62
CA TRP A 105 -6.95 9.71 -24.22
C TRP A 105 -7.27 10.53 -25.48
N SER A 106 -8.38 10.26 -26.16
CA SER A 106 -8.85 11.02 -27.32
C SER A 106 -9.29 12.45 -26.99
N ASN A 107 -9.56 12.76 -25.71
CA ASN A 107 -9.94 14.09 -25.25
C ASN A 107 -8.73 14.81 -24.63
N SER A 108 -8.37 15.99 -25.16
CA SER A 108 -7.25 16.80 -24.66
C SER A 108 -7.40 17.22 -23.20
N GLU A 109 -8.61 17.54 -22.74
CA GLU A 109 -8.86 17.90 -21.34
C GLU A 109 -8.62 16.69 -20.42
N HIS A 110 -9.01 15.50 -20.88
CA HIS A 110 -8.76 14.26 -20.15
C HIS A 110 -7.26 13.92 -20.15
N GLN A 111 -6.52 14.18 -21.23
CA GLN A 111 -5.06 13.99 -21.26
C GLN A 111 -4.38 14.79 -20.15
N GLU A 112 -4.75 16.06 -19.98
CA GLU A 112 -4.20 16.91 -18.92
C GLU A 112 -4.49 16.34 -17.52
N ILE A 113 -5.71 15.85 -17.30
CA ILE A 113 -6.11 15.20 -16.04
C ILE A 113 -5.31 13.92 -15.81
N ILE A 114 -5.20 13.06 -16.83
CA ILE A 114 -4.44 11.80 -16.78
C ILE A 114 -2.98 12.07 -16.45
N ILE A 115 -2.34 13.04 -17.13
CA ILE A 115 -0.94 13.40 -16.91
C ILE A 115 -0.74 13.92 -15.48
N ALA A 116 -1.62 14.80 -15.01
CA ALA A 116 -1.54 15.32 -13.65
C ALA A 116 -1.67 14.21 -12.59
N LEU A 117 -2.62 13.29 -12.77
CA LEU A 117 -2.83 12.17 -11.85
C LEU A 117 -1.71 11.12 -11.93
N LEU A 118 -1.17 10.83 -13.12
CA LEU A 118 0.00 9.98 -13.30
C LEU A 118 1.23 10.58 -12.61
N ARG A 119 1.40 11.90 -12.68
CA ARG A 119 2.48 12.59 -11.98
C ARG A 119 2.40 12.38 -10.48
N GLU A 120 1.22 12.56 -9.88
CA GLU A 120 0.98 12.25 -8.48
C GLU A 120 1.30 10.77 -8.17
N LEU A 121 0.80 9.84 -8.98
CA LEU A 121 1.06 8.40 -8.80
C LEU A 121 2.56 8.08 -8.79
N VAL A 122 3.31 8.63 -9.75
CA VAL A 122 4.75 8.39 -9.85
C VAL A 122 5.49 9.04 -8.68
N MET A 123 5.14 10.26 -8.27
CA MET A 123 5.71 10.90 -7.08
C MET A 123 5.50 10.04 -5.83
N GLU A 124 4.29 9.52 -5.64
CA GLU A 124 3.98 8.61 -4.53
C GLU A 124 4.87 7.37 -4.55
N LYS A 125 5.05 6.78 -5.73
CA LYS A 125 5.90 5.59 -5.90
C LYS A 125 7.37 5.90 -5.65
N VAL A 126 7.91 7.05 -6.07
CA VAL A 126 9.30 7.46 -5.77
C VAL A 126 9.53 7.56 -4.27
N ILE A 127 8.62 8.21 -3.55
CA ILE A 127 8.73 8.41 -2.11
C ILE A 127 8.63 7.08 -1.36
N ASN A 128 7.73 6.20 -1.80
CA ASN A 128 7.57 4.88 -1.20
C ASN A 128 8.77 3.96 -1.52
N PHE A 129 9.32 4.03 -2.73
CA PHE A 129 10.53 3.32 -3.13
C PHE A 129 11.70 3.67 -2.20
N ARG A 130 11.95 4.98 -2.00
CA ARG A 130 12.96 5.46 -1.04
C ARG A 130 12.73 4.95 0.39
N ALA A 131 11.48 4.96 0.85
CA ALA A 131 11.14 4.47 2.19
C ALA A 131 11.39 2.96 2.34
N GLN A 132 11.16 2.18 1.28
CA GLN A 132 11.45 0.75 1.25
C GLN A 132 12.95 0.48 1.21
N GLU A 133 13.71 1.17 0.36
CA GLU A 133 15.17 1.06 0.33
C GLU A 133 15.79 1.42 1.68
N LYS A 134 15.35 2.52 2.30
CA LYS A 134 15.84 2.92 3.63
C LYS A 134 15.52 1.87 4.69
N ARG A 135 14.33 1.24 4.65
CA ARG A 135 13.96 0.15 5.57
C ARG A 135 14.81 -1.10 5.32
N TRP A 136 15.10 -1.43 4.08
CA TRP A 136 15.95 -2.56 3.72
C TRP A 136 17.40 -2.35 4.20
N TRP A 137 17.96 -1.16 3.94
CA TRP A 137 19.28 -0.77 4.44
C TRP A 137 19.37 -0.79 5.97
N ASN A 138 18.38 -0.21 6.68
CA ASN A 138 18.36 -0.23 8.14
C ASN A 138 18.31 -1.67 8.69
N LYS A 139 17.48 -2.55 8.09
CA LYS A 139 17.44 -3.98 8.47
C LYS A 139 18.77 -4.68 8.24
N GLN A 140 19.46 -4.40 7.13
CA GLN A 140 20.78 -4.99 6.87
C GLN A 140 21.85 -4.48 7.84
N VAL A 141 21.82 -3.19 8.18
CA VAL A 141 22.74 -2.59 9.15
C VAL A 141 22.48 -3.14 10.55
N ASP A 142 21.24 -3.33 10.98
CA ASP A 142 20.91 -3.97 12.27
C ASP A 142 21.34 -5.45 12.33
N ILE A 143 21.35 -6.16 11.19
CA ILE A 143 21.88 -7.53 11.10
C ILE A 143 23.42 -7.53 11.17
N PHE A 144 24.08 -6.50 10.62
CA PHE A 144 25.54 -6.43 10.53
C PHE A 144 26.19 -5.85 11.79
N ILE A 145 25.53 -4.92 12.47
CA ILE A 145 25.93 -4.35 13.77
C ILE A 145 25.25 -5.19 14.85
N GLY A 146 25.77 -6.40 15.05
CA GLY A 146 25.20 -7.39 15.96
C GLY A 146 24.75 -6.80 17.29
N THR A 147 23.47 -6.97 17.61
CA THR A 147 23.02 -6.91 19.00
C THR A 147 23.86 -7.95 19.76
N PRO A 148 24.61 -7.59 20.81
CA PRO A 148 25.29 -8.60 21.60
C PRO A 148 24.21 -9.48 22.21
N ILE A 149 24.18 -10.74 21.79
CA ILE A 149 23.50 -11.79 22.53
C ILE A 149 24.21 -11.80 23.88
N GLY A 150 23.58 -11.22 24.89
CA GLY A 150 24.06 -11.27 26.26
C GLY A 150 24.40 -12.71 26.60
N ASP A 151 25.67 -12.94 26.89
CA ASP A 151 26.24 -14.17 27.40
C ASP A 151 25.38 -14.67 28.58
N ALA A 152 24.50 -15.64 28.32
CA ALA A 152 23.95 -16.50 29.35
C ALA A 152 25.01 -17.55 29.70
N ARG A 153 26.14 -17.11 30.26
CA ARG A 153 27.14 -17.99 30.85
C ARG A 153 26.87 -18.13 32.34
N HIS A 154 26.28 -19.27 32.68
CA HIS A 154 26.71 -20.15 33.76
C HIS A 154 27.43 -19.49 34.96
N GLU A 155 26.67 -19.18 36.01
CA GLU A 155 27.16 -19.31 37.39
C GLU A 155 26.24 -20.29 38.12
N ARG A 156 26.67 -21.55 38.16
CA ARG A 156 26.24 -22.55 39.14
C ARG A 156 27.42 -22.72 40.10
N GLU A 157 27.33 -22.14 41.29
CA GLU A 157 28.04 -22.54 42.51
C GLU A 157 27.13 -22.15 43.69
N SER A 158 26.26 -23.05 44.13
CA SER A 158 26.41 -23.85 45.35
C SER A 158 26.60 -23.04 46.63
N SER A 159 25.54 -22.96 47.46
CA SER A 159 25.55 -23.43 48.87
C SER A 159 24.29 -23.00 49.64
N ASN A 160 23.39 -23.96 49.82
CA ASN A 160 22.58 -24.31 50.99
C ASN A 160 21.66 -23.31 51.77
N PRO A 161 20.61 -23.88 52.43
CA PRO A 161 19.34 -23.21 52.71
C PRO A 161 19.18 -22.86 54.20
N ILE A 162 18.40 -21.82 54.51
CA ILE A 162 17.78 -21.69 55.85
C ILE A 162 16.32 -21.21 55.74
N SER A 163 15.48 -22.13 56.23
CA SER A 163 14.11 -22.04 56.72
C SER A 163 13.65 -20.71 57.33
N ASN A 164 12.42 -20.30 57.03
CA ASN A 164 11.29 -20.10 57.98
C ASN A 164 10.09 -19.58 57.18
N GLY A 165 8.99 -20.32 57.07
CA GLY A 165 7.84 -20.24 57.99
C GLY A 165 6.85 -19.19 57.44
N SER A 166 5.54 -19.36 57.34
CA SER A 166 4.58 -20.31 57.88
C SER A 166 3.24 -20.01 57.17
N GLU A 167 2.37 -21.03 57.03
CA GLU A 167 0.90 -20.90 57.09
C GLU A 167 0.19 -20.18 55.91
N ALA A 168 -0.97 -20.58 55.38
CA ALA A 168 -1.99 -21.53 55.80
C ALA A 168 -2.93 -21.89 54.61
N ARG A 169 -3.45 -23.12 54.67
CA ARG A 169 -4.86 -23.56 54.46
C ARG A 169 -5.58 -23.41 53.10
N GLU A 170 -5.76 -24.58 52.49
CA GLU A 170 -7.02 -25.24 52.09
C GLU A 170 -8.36 -24.47 52.14
N ALA A 171 -9.12 -24.56 51.02
CA ALA A 171 -10.50 -25.11 50.88
C ALA A 171 -11.03 -24.72 49.48
N ARG A 172 -11.26 -25.62 48.52
CA ARG A 172 -12.44 -26.49 48.30
C ARG A 172 -13.78 -25.77 48.05
N ASP A 173 -14.30 -26.07 46.86
CA ASP A 173 -15.68 -26.51 46.54
C ASP A 173 -16.69 -25.59 45.82
N SER A 174 -17.33 -26.27 44.84
CA SER A 174 -18.67 -26.08 44.22
C SER A 174 -18.77 -25.09 43.04
N VAL A 175 -19.00 -25.50 41.78
CA VAL A 175 -20.14 -26.24 41.15
C VAL A 175 -21.46 -25.46 41.17
N ASN A 176 -21.90 -24.98 40.00
CA ASN A 176 -23.21 -25.18 39.33
C ASN A 176 -23.34 -24.17 38.17
N GLU A 177 -23.41 -24.54 36.89
CA GLU A 177 -24.52 -25.19 36.18
C GLU A 177 -25.78 -24.30 36.10
N GLY A 178 -26.15 -23.87 34.87
CA GLY A 178 -27.29 -22.98 34.65
C GLY A 178 -27.53 -22.54 33.20
N ARG A 179 -27.91 -23.49 32.34
CA ARG A 179 -28.61 -23.28 31.04
C ARG A 179 -29.87 -22.43 31.21
N ARG A 180 -30.21 -21.58 30.22
CA ARG A 180 -31.48 -21.62 29.46
C ARG A 180 -31.64 -20.49 28.42
N ASP A 181 -31.80 -20.95 27.20
CA ASP A 181 -32.72 -20.58 26.11
C ASP A 181 -33.62 -19.33 26.19
N THR A 182 -33.70 -18.71 25.00
CA THR A 182 -34.60 -17.65 24.47
C THR A 182 -36.10 -17.90 24.66
N PRO A 183 -36.98 -16.90 24.44
CA PRO A 183 -37.56 -16.76 23.09
C PRO A 183 -37.91 -15.32 22.62
N ASN A 184 -37.74 -15.16 21.31
CA ASN A 184 -38.57 -14.45 20.32
C ASN A 184 -39.88 -13.80 20.81
N GLN A 185 -40.09 -12.51 20.50
CA GLN A 185 -41.42 -11.95 20.20
C GLN A 185 -41.33 -10.87 19.10
N SER A 186 -42.13 -11.14 18.07
CA SER A 186 -42.80 -10.34 17.04
C SER A 186 -42.68 -8.83 17.05
#